data_AF-A0A2N0PDW9-F1
#
_entry.id   AF-A0A2N0PDW9-F1
#
_cell.length_a   1.000
_cell.length_b   1.000
_cell.length_c   1.000
_cell.angle_alpha   90.00
_cell.angle_beta   90.00
_cell.angle_gamma   90.00
#
_symmetry.space_group_name_H-M   'P 1'
#
loop_
_entity.id
_entity.type
_entity.pdbx_description
1 polymer ?
#
loop_
_entity_poly.entity_id
_entity_poly.type
_entity_poly.pdbx_seq_one_letter_code
_entity_poly.pdbx_strand_id
1 'polypeptide(L)'
;MVKITMKVMDDFRNKVNAFLKANNGTSYLKMAYEEVLFPVCFTGKKKYFGIAHEEIVNFKPKKLFTKGINTVKQGQSQLFRFVEKGLKIPDPGERFSCVLVKSERQCDEKGCLIP
;
A
#
# COMPACT_ATOMS: atom_id res chain seq x y z
N MET A 1 -13.71 -11.84 6.11
CA MET A 1 -13.07 -11.62 4.79
C MET A 1 -11.60 -12.03 4.81
N VAL A 2 -10.71 -11.33 5.53
CA VAL A 2 -9.25 -11.61 5.56
C VAL A 2 -8.89 -13.09 5.79
N LYS A 3 -9.49 -13.73 6.81
CA LYS A 3 -9.24 -15.17 7.11
C LYS A 3 -9.60 -16.11 5.95
N ILE A 4 -10.63 -15.75 5.17
CA ILE A 4 -11.05 -16.55 4.01
C ILE A 4 -10.04 -16.37 2.89
N THR A 5 -9.61 -15.12 2.64
CA THR A 5 -8.58 -14.83 1.63
C THR A 5 -7.28 -15.55 1.94
N MET A 6 -6.82 -15.57 3.19
CA MET A 6 -5.59 -16.29 3.58
C MET A 6 -5.67 -17.78 3.22
N LYS A 7 -6.76 -18.46 3.60
CA LYS A 7 -6.98 -19.88 3.25
C LYS A 7 -6.97 -20.11 1.73
N VAL A 8 -7.66 -19.25 0.98
CA VAL A 8 -7.70 -19.37 -0.49
C VAL A 8 -6.32 -19.13 -1.11
N MET A 9 -5.52 -18.21 -0.56
CA MET A 9 -4.15 -17.95 -1.01
C MET A 9 -3.22 -19.14 -0.74
N ASP A 10 -3.39 -19.85 0.38
CA ASP A 10 -2.61 -21.06 0.66
C ASP A 10 -2.87 -22.17 -0.36
N ASP A 11 -4.14 -22.40 -0.69
CA ASP A 11 -4.53 -23.35 -1.75
C ASP A 11 -3.99 -22.93 -3.12
N PHE A 12 -4.06 -21.63 -3.42
CA PHE A 12 -3.56 -21.06 -4.67
C PHE A 12 -2.05 -21.21 -4.78
N ARG A 13 -1.30 -20.94 -3.71
CA ARG A 13 0.15 -21.12 -3.64
C ARG A 13 0.55 -22.55 -4.02
N ASN A 14 -0.17 -23.56 -3.50
CA ASN A 14 0.10 -24.96 -3.80
C ASN A 14 -0.13 -25.27 -5.29
N LYS A 15 -1.22 -24.75 -5.88
CA LYS A 15 -1.54 -24.91 -7.30
C LYS A 15 -0.49 -24.25 -8.20
N VAL A 16 -0.08 -23.03 -7.88
CA VAL A 16 0.96 -22.30 -8.62
C VAL A 16 2.29 -23.05 -8.53
N ASN A 17 2.69 -23.52 -7.35
CA ASN A 17 3.94 -24.25 -7.19
C ASN A 17 3.94 -25.60 -7.93
N ALA A 18 2.80 -26.30 -7.98
CA ALA A 18 2.65 -27.51 -8.78
C ALA A 18 2.82 -27.20 -10.28
N PHE A 19 2.20 -26.13 -10.76
CA PHE A 19 2.32 -25.67 -12.15
C PHE A 19 3.75 -25.24 -12.51
N LEU A 20 4.41 -24.47 -11.65
CA LEU A 20 5.80 -24.04 -11.85
C LEU A 20 6.77 -25.23 -11.89
N LYS A 21 6.56 -26.23 -11.01
CA LYS A 21 7.37 -27.45 -11.01
C LYS A 21 7.18 -28.26 -12.29
N ALA A 22 5.94 -28.35 -12.79
CA ALA A 22 5.64 -29.05 -14.04
C ALA A 22 6.30 -28.39 -15.26
N ASN A 23 6.27 -27.05 -15.34
CA ASN A 23 6.86 -26.32 -16.47
C ASN A 23 8.38 -26.25 -16.44
N ASN A 24 8.98 -26.01 -15.27
CA ASN A 24 10.42 -25.81 -15.16
C ASN A 24 11.18 -27.12 -14.95
N GLY A 25 10.48 -28.22 -14.64
CA GLY A 25 11.07 -29.52 -14.28
C GLY A 25 11.80 -29.54 -12.91
N THR A 26 11.98 -28.39 -12.28
CA THR A 26 12.70 -28.24 -11.00
C THR A 26 11.87 -27.46 -9.98
N SER A 27 12.13 -27.69 -8.69
CA SER A 27 11.44 -27.00 -7.59
C SER A 27 12.19 -25.77 -7.08
N TYR A 28 13.10 -25.18 -7.87
CA TYR A 28 13.85 -23.98 -7.48
C TYR A 28 12.95 -22.75 -7.39
N LEU A 29 12.01 -22.60 -8.33
CA LEU A 29 11.08 -21.47 -8.34
C LEU A 29 9.82 -21.83 -7.53
N LYS A 30 9.58 -21.11 -6.43
CA LYS A 30 8.39 -21.27 -5.58
C LYS A 30 7.78 -19.92 -5.24
N MET A 31 6.46 -19.84 -5.33
CA MET A 31 5.66 -18.77 -4.78
C MET A 31 5.52 -18.96 -3.27
N ALA A 32 5.80 -17.90 -2.52
CA ALA A 32 5.47 -17.77 -1.10
C ALA A 32 4.47 -16.62 -0.95
N TYR A 33 3.51 -16.80 -0.05
CA TYR A 33 2.54 -15.77 0.32
C TYR A 33 3.00 -15.14 1.63
N GLU A 34 3.10 -13.81 1.69
CA GLU A 34 3.65 -13.09 2.86
C GLU A 34 2.55 -12.38 3.65
N GLU A 35 1.70 -11.56 3.01
CA GLU A 35 0.75 -10.70 3.72
C GLU A 35 -0.53 -10.39 2.92
N VAL A 36 -1.65 -10.21 3.62
CA VAL A 36 -2.90 -9.63 3.09
C VAL A 36 -2.99 -8.17 3.54
N LEU A 37 -3.19 -7.24 2.61
CA LEU A 37 -3.45 -5.84 2.94
C LEU A 37 -4.96 -5.56 2.98
N PHE A 38 -5.51 -5.29 4.17
CA PHE A 38 -6.91 -4.91 4.31
C PHE A 38 -7.20 -4.13 5.61
N PRO A 39 -7.87 -2.97 5.56
CA PRO A 39 -8.19 -2.15 4.39
C PRO A 39 -6.93 -1.60 3.71
N VAL A 40 -7.03 -1.32 2.41
CA VAL A 40 -5.93 -0.80 1.59
C VAL A 40 -6.41 0.34 0.71
N CYS A 41 -5.58 1.37 0.56
CA CYS A 41 -5.82 2.54 -0.29
C CYS A 41 -4.73 2.63 -1.35
N PHE A 42 -5.14 2.60 -2.62
CA PHE A 42 -4.24 2.78 -3.76
C PHE A 42 -4.32 4.23 -4.25
N THR A 43 -3.26 5.00 -4.05
CA THR A 43 -3.18 6.40 -4.49
C THR A 43 -2.53 6.53 -5.87
N GLY A 44 -1.77 5.51 -6.30
CA GLY A 44 -1.16 5.45 -7.62
C GLY A 44 -0.19 4.28 -7.77
N LYS A 45 0.49 4.19 -8.92
CA LYS A 45 1.47 3.14 -9.16
C LYS A 45 2.58 3.19 -8.11
N LYS A 46 2.81 2.06 -7.42
CA LYS A 46 3.76 1.92 -6.30
C LYS A 46 3.47 2.85 -5.10
N LYS A 47 2.27 3.44 -5.02
CA LYS A 47 1.84 4.34 -3.92
C LYS A 47 0.58 3.79 -3.26
N TYR A 48 0.75 3.14 -2.12
CA TYR A 48 -0.36 2.57 -1.37
C TYR A 48 -0.05 2.46 0.10
N PHE A 49 -1.10 2.42 0.91
CA PHE A 49 -1.02 2.21 2.35
C PHE A 49 -2.20 1.37 2.82
N GLY A 50 -2.01 0.67 3.93
CA GLY A 50 -3.04 -0.21 4.48
C GLY A 50 -2.59 -0.91 5.75
N ILE A 51 -3.42 -1.85 6.20
CA ILE A 51 -3.10 -2.74 7.32
C ILE A 51 -2.61 -4.06 6.75
N ALA A 52 -1.40 -4.46 7.11
CA ALA A 52 -0.86 -5.77 6.76
C ALA A 52 -1.33 -6.82 7.78
N HIS A 53 -1.77 -7.95 7.25
CA HIS A 53 -2.10 -9.16 8.01
C HIS A 53 -1.19 -10.29 7.53
N GLU A 54 -0.26 -10.71 8.37
CA GLU A 54 0.73 -11.74 8.08
C GLU A 54 0.17 -13.13 8.42
N GLU A 55 0.29 -13.59 9.66
CA GLU A 55 -0.31 -14.84 10.15
C GLU A 55 -1.60 -14.60 10.97
N ILE A 56 -1.60 -13.51 11.75
CA ILE A 56 -2.70 -13.16 12.65
C ILE A 56 -3.42 -11.94 12.10
N VAL A 57 -4.74 -12.05 11.98
CA VAL A 57 -5.59 -10.94 11.55
C VAL A 57 -5.67 -9.90 12.67
N ASN A 58 -4.84 -8.85 12.57
CA ASN A 58 -4.86 -7.70 13.46
C ASN A 58 -5.41 -6.46 12.75
N PHE A 59 -6.60 -5.98 13.14
CA PHE A 59 -7.21 -4.76 12.61
C PHE A 59 -6.75 -3.48 13.31
N LYS A 60 -6.01 -3.58 14.42
CA LYS A 60 -5.49 -2.44 15.17
C LYS A 60 -3.95 -2.53 15.25
N PRO A 61 -3.26 -2.42 14.11
CA PRO A 61 -1.81 -2.43 14.09
C PRO A 61 -1.26 -1.15 14.74
N LYS A 62 -0.12 -1.27 15.43
CA LYS A 62 0.60 -0.09 15.96
C LYS A 62 1.21 0.75 14.84
N LYS A 63 1.50 0.13 13.69
CA LYS A 63 2.14 0.77 12.52
C LYS A 63 1.41 0.35 11.25
N LEU A 64 1.13 1.34 10.39
CA LEU A 64 0.51 1.11 9.08
C LEU A 64 1.55 0.69 8.05
N PHE A 65 1.14 -0.19 7.13
CA PHE A 65 1.91 -0.52 5.96
C PHE A 65 1.84 0.67 4.98
N THR A 66 2.99 1.15 4.53
CA THR A 66 3.10 2.30 3.62
C THR A 66 4.17 2.05 2.58
N LYS A 67 3.82 2.15 1.29
CA LYS A 67 4.76 2.03 0.18
C LYS A 67 4.66 3.24 -0.74
N GLY A 68 5.80 3.87 -0.99
CA GLY A 68 5.92 4.98 -1.95
C GLY A 68 5.17 6.27 -1.58
N ILE A 69 4.61 6.36 -0.37
CA ILE A 69 4.01 7.59 0.15
C ILE A 69 5.11 8.62 0.37
N ASN A 70 4.83 9.87 -0.04
CA ASN A 70 5.84 10.92 -0.16
C ASN A 70 6.48 11.26 1.20
N THR A 71 5.78 11.08 2.33
CA THR A 71 6.30 11.29 3.69
C THR A 71 7.49 10.43 4.06
N VAL A 72 7.59 9.22 3.51
CA VAL A 72 8.73 8.32 3.75
C VAL A 72 10.00 8.84 3.07
N LYS A 73 9.87 9.74 2.08
CA LYS A 73 11.02 10.32 1.38
C LYS A 73 11.68 11.42 2.21
N GLN A 74 13.01 11.46 2.18
CA GLN A 74 13.79 12.56 2.74
C GLN A 74 13.49 13.86 1.96
N GLY A 75 13.36 15.00 2.66
CA GLY A 75 13.10 16.31 2.06
C GLY A 75 11.65 16.83 2.09
N GLN A 76 10.72 16.15 2.77
CA GLN A 76 9.35 16.66 2.96
C GLN A 76 9.22 17.67 4.10
N SER A 77 8.29 18.63 3.97
CA SER A 77 8.01 19.61 5.01
C SER A 77 7.46 18.97 6.29
N GLN A 78 7.70 19.61 7.43
CA GLN A 78 7.23 19.12 8.73
C GLN A 78 5.69 19.08 8.81
N LEU A 79 5.01 20.05 8.16
CA LEU A 79 3.55 20.11 8.06
C LEU A 79 2.99 18.89 7.33
N PHE A 80 3.60 18.48 6.22
CA PHE A 80 3.17 17.31 5.46
C PHE A 80 3.25 16.03 6.31
N ARG A 81 4.32 15.89 7.10
CA ARG A 81 4.49 14.78 8.05
C ARG A 81 3.47 14.81 9.19
N PHE A 82 3.05 16.00 9.62
CA PHE A 82 2.09 16.15 10.72
C PHE A 82 0.67 15.78 10.29
N VAL A 83 0.22 16.29 9.13
CA VAL A 83 -1.11 15.99 8.59
C VAL A 83 -1.29 14.50 8.33
N GLU A 84 -0.27 13.83 7.78
CA GLU A 84 -0.35 12.37 7.55
C GLU A 84 -0.32 11.55 8.85
N LYS A 85 0.39 11.98 9.90
CA LYS A 85 0.35 11.30 11.22
C LYS A 85 -1.03 11.39 11.87
N GLY A 86 -1.80 12.44 11.57
CA GLY A 86 -3.19 12.59 11.99
C GLY A 86 -4.18 11.75 11.18
N LEU A 87 -3.75 11.16 10.06
CA LEU A 87 -4.62 10.38 9.17
C LEU A 87 -4.92 9.02 9.82
N LYS A 88 -6.11 8.89 10.40
CA LYS A 88 -6.68 7.61 10.80
C LYS A 88 -7.22 6.89 9.56
N ILE A 89 -7.18 5.57 9.55
CA ILE A 89 -7.92 4.80 8.54
C ILE A 89 -9.41 5.04 8.84
N PRO A 90 -10.20 5.63 7.92
CA PRO A 90 -11.63 5.76 8.07
C PRO A 90 -12.29 4.38 8.08
N ASP A 91 -13.43 4.30 8.74
CA ASP A 91 -14.20 3.05 8.80
C ASP A 91 -14.65 2.64 7.39
N PRO A 92 -14.75 1.31 7.11
CA PRO A 92 -15.11 0.80 5.79
C PRO A 92 -16.52 1.25 5.40
N GLY A 93 -16.61 2.38 4.69
CA GLY A 93 -17.85 3.09 4.35
C GLY A 93 -17.65 4.59 4.11
N GLU A 94 -16.62 5.20 4.71
CA GLU A 94 -16.26 6.60 4.46
C GLU A 94 -15.36 6.72 3.21
N ARG A 95 -15.89 7.34 2.16
CA ARG A 95 -15.20 7.59 0.91
C ARG A 95 -14.14 8.68 1.14
N PHE A 96 -12.86 8.36 0.97
CA PHE A 96 -11.79 9.37 1.03
C PHE A 96 -12.01 10.47 -0.01
N SER A 97 -12.37 11.67 0.41
CA SER A 97 -12.12 12.88 -0.38
C SER A 97 -10.65 13.25 -0.20
N CYS A 98 -9.77 12.66 -1.01
CA CYS A 98 -8.43 13.19 -1.16
C CYS A 98 -8.58 14.57 -1.81
N VAL A 99 -8.65 15.64 -1.01
CA VAL A 99 -8.44 16.99 -1.54
C VAL A 99 -6.97 17.07 -1.86
N LEU A 100 -6.65 16.71 -3.10
CA LEU A 100 -5.33 16.94 -3.68
C LEU A 100 -5.25 18.46 -3.86
N VAL A 101 -4.79 19.18 -2.82
CA VAL A 101 -4.43 20.59 -2.94
C VAL A 101 -3.21 20.61 -3.85
N LYS A 102 -3.48 20.69 -5.16
CA LYS A 102 -2.50 21.00 -6.17
C LYS A 102 -2.05 22.42 -5.83
N SER A 103 -0.94 22.56 -5.12
CA SER A 103 -0.28 23.86 -5.01
C SER A 103 0.10 24.24 -6.44
N GLU A 104 -0.70 25.09 -7.07
CA GLU A 104 -0.32 25.72 -8.34
C GLU A 104 0.97 26.46 -8.05
N ARG A 105 2.09 25.91 -8.53
CA ARG A 105 3.29 26.70 -8.65
C ARG A 105 2.97 27.69 -9.75
N GLN A 106 2.60 28.90 -9.38
CA GLN A 106 2.46 29.97 -10.36
C GLN A 106 3.87 30.20 -10.92
N CYS A 107 4.05 29.81 -12.17
CA CYS A 107 5.20 30.23 -12.94
C CYS A 107 4.85 31.56 -13.60
N ASP A 108 5.79 32.50 -13.60
CA ASP A 108 5.65 33.71 -14.39
C ASP A 108 5.60 33.39 -15.91
N GLU A 109 5.25 34.36 -16.75
CA GLU A 109 5.21 34.21 -18.22
C GLU A 109 6.58 33.83 -18.83
N LYS A 110 7.64 33.82 -18.03
CA LYS A 110 9.02 33.46 -18.41
C LYS A 110 9.43 32.07 -17.92
N GLY A 111 8.55 31.34 -17.23
CA GLY A 111 8.79 29.96 -16.79
C GLY A 111 9.59 29.83 -15.48
N CYS A 112 9.79 30.91 -14.73
CA CYS A 112 10.43 30.89 -13.42
C CYS A 112 9.40 30.68 -12.30
N LEU A 113 9.79 29.93 -11.27
CA LEU A 113 8.98 29.69 -10.07
C LEU A 113 8.92 30.96 -9.21
N ILE A 114 7.71 31.43 -8.91
CA ILE A 114 7.50 32.55 -7.98
C ILE A 114 7.64 32.00 -6.54
N PRO A 115 8.48 32.62 -5.68
CA PRO A 115 8.73 32.16 -4.31
C PRO A 115 7.51 32.27 -3.37
#